data_AF-A0A090YYS4-F1
#
_entry.id   AF-A0A090YYS4-F1
#
_cell.length_a   1.000
_cell.length_b   1.000
_cell.length_c   1.000
_cell.angle_alpha   90.00
_cell.angle_beta   90.00
_cell.angle_gamma   90.00
#
_symmetry.space_group_name_H-M   'P 1'
#
loop_
_entity.id
_entity.type
_entity.pdbx_description
1 polymer ?
#
loop_
_entity_poly.entity_id
_entity_poly.type
_entity_poly.pdbx_seq_one_letter_code
_entity_poly.pdbx_strand_id
1 'polypeptide(L)' 'MYFYYADDNAKNVLKELSNSLYEWVFPDLPEDLSFFKSGKEWLITCSHEKESFIKTEDKKEIERVLNIPGLKVHVGEF' A
#
# COMPACT_ATOMS: atom_id res chain seq x y z
N MET A 1 -8.88 4.18 -13.69
CA MET A 1 -8.77 3.73 -12.30
C MET A 1 -9.58 2.47 -12.14
N TYR A 2 -8.97 1.39 -11.67
CA TYR A 2 -9.62 0.08 -11.52
C TYR A 2 -9.72 -0.27 -10.05
N PHE A 3 -10.83 -0.90 -9.66
CA PHE A 3 -11.08 -1.31 -8.27
C PHE A 3 -11.33 -2.80 -8.24
N TYR A 4 -10.68 -3.46 -7.27
CA TYR A 4 -10.79 -4.88 -7.02
C TYR A 4 -11.07 -5.11 -5.55
N TYR A 5 -11.76 -6.19 -5.21
CA TYR A 5 -11.88 -6.61 -3.82
C TYR A 5 -10.53 -7.15 -3.34
N ALA A 6 -10.12 -6.75 -2.13
CA ALA A 6 -8.92 -7.27 -1.48
C ALA A 6 -9.20 -8.67 -0.88
N ASP A 7 -9.47 -9.63 -1.76
CA ASP A 7 -9.73 -11.03 -1.43
C ASP A 7 -8.46 -11.91 -1.55
N ASP A 8 -8.60 -13.21 -1.31
CA ASP A 8 -7.48 -14.16 -1.37
C ASP A 8 -6.90 -14.29 -2.78
N ASN A 9 -7.71 -14.12 -3.83
CA ASN A 9 -7.23 -14.18 -5.20
C ASN A 9 -6.38 -12.94 -5.51
N ALA A 10 -6.87 -11.75 -5.18
CA ALA A 10 -6.10 -10.51 -5.31
C ALA A 10 -4.79 -10.60 -4.52
N LYS A 11 -4.83 -11.08 -3.28
CA LYS A 11 -3.62 -11.30 -2.46
C LYS A 11 -2.58 -12.17 -3.15
N ASN A 12 -2.98 -13.26 -3.79
CA ASN A 12 -2.05 -14.16 -4.50
C ASN A 12 -1.44 -13.45 -5.72
N VAL A 13 -2.28 -12.81 -6.55
CA VAL A 13 -1.81 -12.04 -7.72
C VAL A 13 -0.80 -10.96 -7.31
N LEU A 14 -1.10 -10.19 -6.27
CA LEU A 14 -0.23 -9.13 -5.78
C LEU A 14 1.14 -9.65 -5.34
N LYS A 15 1.18 -10.81 -4.68
CA LYS A 15 2.42 -11.43 -4.19
C LYS A 15 3.23 -12.13 -5.29
N GLU A 16 2.59 -12.53 -6.38
CA GLU A 16 3.25 -13.19 -7.51
C GLU A 16 3.84 -12.18 -8.49
N LEU A 17 3.16 -11.05 -8.71
CA LEU A 17 3.55 -10.08 -9.72
C LEU A 17 4.65 -9.12 -9.28
N SER A 18 4.79 -8.84 -7.99
CA SER A 18 5.77 -7.86 -7.51
C SER A 18 6.16 -8.09 -6.06
N ASN A 19 7.39 -7.68 -5.71
CA ASN A 19 7.90 -7.68 -4.33
C ASN A 19 7.93 -6.28 -3.71
N SER A 20 7.39 -5.25 -4.39
CA SER A 20 7.48 -3.86 -3.98
C SER A 20 6.27 -3.05 -4.41
N LEU A 21 5.75 -2.19 -3.52
CA LEU A 21 4.71 -1.21 -3.89
C LEU A 21 5.16 -0.31 -5.04
N TYR A 22 6.45 -0.03 -5.15
CA TYR A 22 7.02 0.93 -6.11
C TYR A 22 7.38 0.31 -7.47
N GLU A 23 7.14 -0.99 -7.67
CA GLU A 23 7.27 -1.66 -8.96
C GLU A 23 5.95 -1.62 -9.77
N TRP A 24 4.86 -1.18 -9.15
CA TRP A 24 3.57 -0.98 -9.79
C TRP A 24 3.60 0.25 -10.69
N VAL A 25 4.26 0.12 -11.85
CA VAL A 25 4.52 1.19 -12.81
C VAL A 25 4.25 0.69 -14.24
N PHE A 26 3.64 1.55 -15.05
CA PHE A 26 3.38 1.27 -16.46
C PHE A 26 4.71 1.19 -17.27
N PRO A 27 4.85 0.31 -18.29
CA PRO A 27 3.83 -0.54 -18.90
C PRO A 27 3.62 -1.91 -18.26
N ASP A 28 4.48 -2.31 -17.33
CA ASP A 28 4.54 -3.70 -16.88
C ASP A 28 3.43 -4.04 -15.86
N LEU A 29 3.04 -3.08 -15.02
CA LEU A 29 1.97 -3.20 -14.04
C LEU A 29 1.07 -1.95 -14.03
N PRO A 30 -0.18 -2.05 -13.51
CA PRO A 30 -1.00 -0.89 -13.23
C PRO A 30 -0.27 0.08 -12.29
N GLU A 31 -0.35 1.38 -12.59
CA GLU A 31 0.30 2.40 -11.77
C GLU A 31 -0.40 2.58 -10.42
N ASP A 32 0.37 2.87 -9.37
CA ASP A 32 -0.09 3.31 -8.05
C ASP A 32 -1.02 2.34 -7.30
N LEU A 33 -0.50 1.15 -7.01
CA LEU A 33 -1.21 0.18 -6.16
C LEU A 33 -1.55 0.78 -4.80
N SER A 34 -2.85 0.97 -4.57
CA SER A 34 -3.42 1.60 -3.37
C SER A 34 -4.55 0.75 -2.80
N PHE A 35 -4.83 0.91 -1.51
CA PHE A 35 -5.84 0.11 -0.80
C PHE A 35 -6.82 0.98 -0.04
N PHE A 36 -8.07 0.52 -0.03
CA PHE A 36 -9.14 1.08 0.78
C PHE A 36 -9.44 0.17 1.98
N LYS A 37 -9.85 0.78 3.08
CA LYS A 37 -10.35 0.07 4.27
C LYS A 37 -11.66 0.72 4.69
N SER A 38 -12.72 -0.08 4.76
CA SER A 38 -14.09 0.40 5.07
C SER A 38 -14.54 1.58 4.20
N GLY A 39 -14.19 1.55 2.91
CA GLY A 39 -14.57 2.57 1.92
C GLY A 39 -13.76 3.86 1.96
N LYS A 40 -12.72 3.97 2.80
CA LYS A 40 -11.80 5.11 2.87
C LYS A 40 -10.41 4.72 2.40
N GLU A 41 -9.67 5.66 1.84
CA GLU A 41 -8.27 5.46 1.46
C GLU A 41 -7.46 5.05 2.69
N TRP A 42 -6.69 3.97 2.57
CA TRP A 42 -5.91 3.44 3.67
C TRP A 42 -4.42 3.43 3.34
N LEU A 43 -4.01 2.77 2.26
CA LEU A 43 -2.65 2.86 1.73
C LEU A 43 -2.71 3.62 0.41
N ILE A 44 -2.01 4.74 0.35
CA ILE A 44 -1.86 5.58 -0.84
C ILE A 44 -0.41 5.49 -1.29
N THR A 45 -0.19 5.22 -2.56
CA THR A 45 1.14 5.03 -3.13
C THR A 45 1.32 5.95 -4.33
N CYS A 46 2.47 6.61 -4.42
CA CYS A 46 2.97 7.21 -5.65
C CYS A 46 4.23 6.43 -6.05
N SER A 47 4.07 5.50 -6.99
CA SER A 47 5.05 4.44 -7.27
C SER A 47 6.31 4.99 -7.90
N HIS A 48 6.15 5.92 -8.85
CA HIS A 48 7.24 6.61 -9.52
C HIS A 48 8.09 7.45 -8.55
N GLU A 49 7.44 8.11 -7.59
CA GLU A 49 8.12 8.96 -6.59
C GLU A 49 8.66 8.14 -5.40
N LYS A 50 8.29 6.85 -5.31
CA LYS A 50 8.65 5.94 -4.21
C LYS A 50 8.14 6.42 -2.85
N GLU A 51 6.95 7.01 -2.86
CA GLU A 51 6.30 7.51 -1.66
C GLU A 51 5.03 6.70 -1.36
N SER A 52 4.78 6.46 -0.07
CA SER A 52 3.54 5.85 0.36
C SER A 52 3.15 6.31 1.76
N PHE A 53 1.84 6.40 1.98
CA PHE A 53 1.26 6.88 3.23
C PHE A 53 0.15 5.94 3.67
N ILE A 54 0.14 5.63 4.97
CA ILE A 54 -0.96 4.92 5.61
C ILE A 54 -1.81 5.94 6.38
N LYS A 55 -3.08 6.07 6.02
CA LYS A 55 -4.05 6.91 6.71
C LYS A 55 -4.81 6.10 7.75
N THR A 56 -4.45 6.26 9.01
CA THR A 56 -5.16 5.62 10.12
C THR A 56 -4.93 6.36 11.44
N GLU A 57 -5.97 6.42 12.27
CA GLU A 57 -5.90 6.88 13.66
C GLU A 57 -5.97 5.71 14.65
N ASP A 58 -6.12 4.47 14.14
CA ASP A 58 -6.19 3.27 14.96
C ASP A 58 -4.81 2.94 15.53
N LYS A 59 -4.61 3.24 16.81
CA LYS A 59 -3.35 3.01 17.52
C LYS A 59 -2.83 1.57 17.40
N LYS A 60 -3.73 0.57 17.37
CA LYS A 60 -3.31 -0.84 17.24
C LYS A 60 -2.81 -1.14 15.84
N GLU A 61 -3.42 -0.53 14.83
CA GLU A 61 -2.94 -0.66 13.45
C GLU A 61 -1.62 0.05 13.26
N ILE A 62 -1.48 1.27 13.80
CA ILE A 62 -0.21 2.01 13.78
C ILE A 62 0.88 1.15 14.42
N GLU A 63 0.63 0.63 15.64
CA GLU A 63 1.57 -0.26 16.34
C GLU A 63 1.91 -1.49 15.48
N ARG A 64 0.91 -2.15 14.88
CA ARG A 64 1.14 -3.33 14.03
C ARG A 64 2.01 -3.02 12.81
N VAL A 65 1.77 -1.90 12.13
CA VAL A 65 2.53 -1.47 10.95
C VAL A 65 3.96 -1.10 11.34
N LEU A 66 4.15 -0.33 12.42
CA LEU A 66 5.47 0.07 12.90
C LEU A 66 6.32 -1.12 13.37
N ASN A 67 5.69 -2.25 13.70
CA ASN A 67 6.38 -3.48 14.07
C ASN A 67 6.77 -4.37 12.86
N ILE A 68 6.54 -3.94 11.61
CA ILE A 68 6.98 -4.70 10.43
C ILE A 68 8.52 -4.66 10.36
N PRO A 69 9.22 -5.82 10.40
CA PRO A 69 10.67 -5.84 10.34
C PRO A 69 11.21 -5.21 9.07
N GLY A 70 12.17 -4.28 9.22
CA GLY A 70 12.79 -3.59 8.09
C GLY A 70 11.99 -2.41 7.53
N LEU A 71 10.78 -2.14 8.04
CA LEU A 71 10.02 -0.97 7.64
C LEU A 71 10.70 0.31 8.18
N LYS A 72 10.99 1.24 7.28
CA LYS A 72 11.48 2.58 7.61
C LYS A 72 10.33 3.55 7.47
N VAL A 73 9.98 4.23 8.55
CA VAL A 73 8.86 5.18 8.58
C VAL A 73 9.38 6.57 8.95
N HIS A 74 8.92 7.57 8.21
CA HIS A 74 9.09 8.97 8.56
C HIS A 74 7.78 9.46 9.18
N VAL A 75 7.81 9.81 10.48
CA VAL A 75 6.68 10.42 11.17
C VAL A 75 6.93 11.92 11.19
N GLY A 76 6.11 12.69 10.48
CA GLY A 76 6.21 14.14 10.36
C GLY A 76 4.85 14.78 10.07
N GLU A 77 4.77 16.09 10.25
CA GLU A 77 3.61 16.90 9.83
C GLU A 77 3.67 17.12 8.31
N PHE A 78 2.56 16.91 7.61
CA PHE A 78 2.37 17.28 6.20
C PHE A 78 1.61 18.60 6.11
#